data_AF-A0A1F3SJQ3-F1
#
_entry.id   AF-A0A1F3SJQ3-F1
#
_cell.length_a   1.000
_cell.length_b   1.000
_cell.length_c   1.000
_cell.angle_alpha   90.00
_cell.angle_beta   90.00
_cell.angle_gamma   90.00
#
_symmetry.space_group_name_H-M   'P 1'
#
loop_
_entity.id
_entity.type
_entity.pdbx_description
1 polymer ?
#
loop_
_entity_poly.entity_id
_entity_poly.type
_entity_poly.pdbx_seq_one_letter_code
_entity_poly.pdbx_strand_id
1 'polypeptide(L)'
;MKAFNILYLFIFVYFFTLSLFAAEEFIYRPPQMSRVEFLANKAAHPTKISYDDYLSKSTVSESLKENLNNTFLKAQEVFLQSEILQIDSAWQDVVGFSYKADWAQAEREMIQIAYLRLAQTATNTAKTHSYLLAAIQFDSTFAPDSRLFPPPIIEQYKSILHNETLVPIDTSKFSEFTIMLINGVRFNLTDNSPISLHRGTKRITLISPTYEPVTRILKISEHDANAFAFFQPQKKLLKIAQSKKMASPISYIPNAAALETQYPAIEQKVLTSETKVFYKKPKFWLGAALVTGIIVAAKNWQNDKQERSPTHREGF
;
A
#
# COMPACT_ATOMS: atom_id res chain seq x y z
N MET A 1 32.30 -10.07 40.46
CA MET A 1 30.95 -10.26 39.87
C MET A 1 30.52 -9.19 38.85
N LYS A 2 31.03 -7.94 38.88
CA LYS A 2 30.65 -6.89 37.91
C LYS A 2 31.24 -7.04 36.49
N ALA A 3 32.42 -7.66 36.34
CA ALA A 3 33.09 -7.82 35.04
C ALA A 3 32.39 -8.81 34.09
N PHE A 4 31.65 -9.77 34.63
CA PHE A 4 30.98 -10.81 33.84
C PHE A 4 29.77 -10.26 33.05
N ASN A 5 29.05 -9.27 33.60
CA ASN A 5 27.89 -8.66 32.94
C ASN A 5 28.26 -7.74 31.77
N ILE A 6 29.46 -7.16 31.79
CA ILE A 6 29.93 -6.28 30.70
C ILE A 6 30.25 -7.13 29.45
N LEU A 7 30.88 -8.29 29.64
CA LEU A 7 31.23 -9.18 28.53
C LEU A 7 29.98 -9.71 27.79
N TYR A 8 28.93 -10.08 28.52
CA TYR A 8 27.66 -10.51 27.91
C TYR A 8 26.96 -9.39 27.14
N LEU A 9 27.02 -8.14 27.61
CA LEU A 9 26.48 -7.00 26.90
C LEU A 9 27.22 -6.77 25.57
N PHE A 10 28.56 -6.86 25.58
CA PHE A 10 29.37 -6.71 24.37
C PHE A 10 29.15 -7.85 23.37
N ILE A 11 29.04 -9.10 23.83
CA ILE A 11 28.72 -10.24 22.97
C ILE A 11 27.31 -10.08 22.39
N PHE A 12 26.33 -9.69 23.19
CA PHE A 12 24.96 -9.47 22.72
C PHE A 12 24.89 -8.36 21.67
N VAL A 13 25.54 -7.20 21.91
CA VAL A 13 25.60 -6.10 20.95
C VAL A 13 26.35 -6.51 19.68
N TYR A 14 27.44 -7.27 19.77
CA TYR A 14 28.23 -7.73 18.63
C TYR A 14 27.47 -8.74 17.75
N PHE A 15 26.77 -9.70 18.35
CA PHE A 15 25.90 -10.63 17.60
C PHE A 15 24.68 -9.91 17.00
N PHE A 16 24.16 -8.89 17.67
CA PHE A 16 23.04 -8.09 17.16
C PHE A 16 23.46 -7.21 15.98
N THR A 17 24.65 -6.61 16.01
CA THR A 17 25.16 -5.76 14.92
C THR A 17 25.65 -6.56 13.71
N LEU A 18 26.22 -7.74 13.88
CA LEU A 18 26.61 -8.63 12.77
C LEU A 18 25.41 -9.16 11.97
N SER A 19 24.24 -9.27 12.60
CA SER A 19 23.02 -9.75 11.95
C SER A 19 22.33 -8.68 11.08
N LEU A 20 22.74 -7.40 11.19
CA LEU A 20 22.02 -6.27 10.60
C LEU A 20 22.48 -5.85 9.19
N PHE A 21 23.52 -6.47 8.64
CA PHE A 21 24.08 -6.09 7.33
C PHE A 21 24.23 -7.25 6.35
N ALA A 22 23.39 -8.28 6.46
CA ALA A 22 23.19 -9.17 5.31
C ALA A 22 22.52 -8.33 4.21
N ALA A 23 23.31 -7.85 3.25
CA ALA A 23 22.77 -7.19 2.07
C ALA A 23 21.76 -8.15 1.42
N GLU A 24 20.52 -7.70 1.23
CA GLU A 24 19.51 -8.51 0.57
C GLU A 24 20.05 -8.94 -0.80
N GLU A 25 20.30 -10.23 -0.98
CA GLU A 25 20.72 -10.77 -2.27
C GLU A 25 19.49 -10.91 -3.17
N PHE A 26 19.55 -10.26 -4.33
CA PHE A 26 18.46 -10.27 -5.31
C PHE A 26 18.71 -11.29 -6.42
N ILE A 27 17.66 -11.98 -6.85
CA ILE A 27 17.69 -12.78 -8.08
C ILE A 27 16.95 -12.00 -9.18
N TYR A 28 17.63 -11.73 -10.29
CA TYR A 28 17.04 -11.15 -11.49
C TYR A 28 17.05 -12.17 -12.63
N ARG A 29 16.17 -11.99 -13.61
CA ARG A 29 16.13 -12.84 -14.81
C ARG A 29 16.87 -12.13 -15.95
N PRO A 30 18.08 -12.57 -16.34
CA PRO A 30 18.74 -12.00 -17.50
C PRO A 30 17.93 -12.31 -18.78
N PRO A 31 18.04 -11.50 -19.85
CA PRO A 31 17.23 -11.66 -21.05
C PRO A 31 17.33 -13.03 -21.71
N GLN A 32 18.46 -13.73 -21.56
CA GLN A 32 18.70 -15.05 -22.15
C GLN A 32 18.15 -16.21 -21.30
N MET A 33 17.81 -15.99 -20.03
CA MET A 33 17.32 -17.04 -19.13
C MET A 33 15.84 -17.28 -19.40
N SER A 34 15.45 -18.55 -19.58
CA SER A 34 14.06 -18.94 -19.71
C SER A 34 13.28 -18.70 -18.41
N ARG A 35 11.95 -18.66 -18.50
CA ARG A 35 11.10 -18.45 -17.31
C ARG A 35 11.21 -19.64 -16.35
N VAL A 36 11.27 -20.85 -16.89
CA VAL A 36 11.37 -22.09 -16.11
C VAL A 36 12.67 -22.12 -15.32
N GLU A 37 13.80 -21.80 -15.96
CA GLU A 37 15.11 -21.71 -15.29
C GLU A 37 15.12 -20.67 -14.18
N PHE A 38 14.52 -19.50 -14.40
CA PHE A 38 14.43 -18.46 -13.37
C PHE A 38 13.61 -18.92 -12.15
N LEU A 39 12.47 -19.58 -12.38
CA LEU A 39 11.64 -20.09 -11.29
C LEU A 39 12.36 -21.21 -10.52
N ALA A 40 13.05 -22.11 -11.22
CA ALA A 40 13.88 -23.13 -10.58
C ALA A 40 15.01 -22.52 -9.74
N ASN A 41 15.69 -21.49 -10.26
CA ASN A 41 16.73 -20.77 -9.53
C ASN A 41 16.18 -20.06 -8.29
N LYS A 42 14.99 -19.46 -8.37
CA LYS A 42 14.30 -18.86 -7.23
C LYS A 42 13.95 -19.92 -6.17
N ALA A 43 13.42 -21.08 -6.59
CA ALA A 43 13.09 -22.18 -5.69
C ALA A 43 14.33 -22.76 -4.99
N ALA A 44 15.47 -22.82 -5.68
CA ALA A 44 16.74 -23.28 -5.13
C ALA A 44 17.35 -22.31 -4.09
N HIS A 45 16.90 -21.06 -4.03
CA HIS A 45 17.45 -20.02 -3.16
C HIS A 45 16.34 -19.29 -2.38
N PRO A 46 15.66 -19.96 -1.43
CA PRO A 46 14.49 -19.41 -0.74
C PRO A 46 14.79 -18.18 0.13
N THR A 47 16.05 -17.94 0.48
CA THR A 47 16.49 -16.77 1.25
C THR A 47 16.66 -15.51 0.40
N LYS A 48 16.71 -15.65 -0.93
CA LYS A 48 16.90 -14.52 -1.85
C LYS A 48 15.56 -13.97 -2.30
N ILE A 49 15.47 -12.65 -2.44
CA ILE A 49 14.27 -11.97 -2.91
C ILE A 49 14.37 -11.80 -4.43
N SER A 50 13.30 -12.13 -5.16
CA SER A 50 13.31 -11.87 -6.60
C SER A 50 13.18 -10.36 -6.86
N TYR A 51 13.82 -9.88 -7.92
CA TYR A 51 13.88 -8.44 -8.19
C TYR A 51 12.49 -7.82 -8.42
N ASP A 52 11.57 -8.59 -9.03
CA ASP A 52 10.15 -8.21 -9.17
C ASP A 52 9.41 -8.16 -7.83
N ASP A 53 9.71 -9.07 -6.88
CA ASP A 53 9.18 -9.00 -5.52
C ASP A 53 9.69 -7.77 -4.79
N TYR A 54 10.99 -7.47 -4.92
CA TYR A 54 11.58 -6.26 -4.36
C TYR A 54 10.91 -5.00 -4.91
N LEU A 55 10.82 -4.89 -6.24
CA LEU A 55 10.18 -3.75 -6.88
C LEU A 55 8.72 -3.60 -6.45
N SER A 56 7.99 -4.70 -6.29
CA SER A 56 6.59 -4.63 -5.82
C SER A 56 6.45 -4.07 -4.41
N LYS A 57 7.49 -4.12 -3.58
CA LYS A 57 7.51 -3.62 -2.20
C LYS A 57 8.14 -2.22 -2.07
N SER A 58 9.03 -1.85 -2.98
CA SER A 58 9.86 -0.63 -2.89
C SER A 58 9.39 0.53 -3.77
N THR A 59 8.19 0.47 -4.35
CA THR A 59 7.67 1.51 -5.26
C THR A 59 7.37 2.85 -4.61
N VAL A 60 7.13 2.89 -3.29
CA VAL A 60 6.69 4.10 -2.58
C VAL A 60 7.81 4.65 -1.70
N SER A 61 8.20 5.91 -1.92
CA SER A 61 9.21 6.57 -1.08
C SER A 61 8.70 6.77 0.35
N GLU A 62 9.59 6.64 1.33
CA GLU A 62 9.25 6.85 2.74
C GLU A 62 8.70 8.26 3.00
N SER A 63 9.25 9.28 2.32
CA SER A 63 8.73 10.65 2.39
C SER A 63 7.27 10.76 1.93
N LEU A 64 6.85 9.98 0.93
CA LEU A 64 5.48 10.02 0.42
C LEU A 64 4.52 9.30 1.37
N LYS A 65 4.97 8.20 2.01
CA LYS A 65 4.22 7.52 3.07
C LYS A 65 4.06 8.41 4.30
N GLU A 66 5.13 9.08 4.72
CA GLU A 66 5.10 10.03 5.83
C GLU A 66 4.12 11.17 5.56
N ASN A 67 4.14 11.74 4.34
CA ASN A 67 3.19 12.75 3.92
C ASN A 67 1.73 12.26 4.02
N LEU A 68 1.43 11.06 3.49
CA LEU A 68 0.09 10.48 3.60
C LEU A 68 -0.33 10.31 5.07
N ASN A 69 0.54 9.76 5.91
CA ASN A 69 0.27 9.55 7.33
C ASN A 69 0.01 10.88 8.06
N ASN A 70 0.84 11.90 7.82
CA ASN A 70 0.67 13.22 8.43
C ASN A 70 -0.62 13.91 7.97
N THR A 71 -0.96 13.83 6.67
CA THR A 71 -2.24 14.34 6.14
C THR A 71 -3.42 13.60 6.75
N PHE A 72 -3.34 12.28 6.90
CA PHE A 72 -4.39 11.47 7.53
C PHE A 72 -4.60 11.84 9.00
N LEU A 73 -3.52 11.97 9.78
CA LEU A 73 -3.60 12.36 11.20
C LEU A 73 -4.18 13.76 11.37
N LYS A 74 -3.80 14.71 10.50
CA LYS A 74 -4.37 16.06 10.50
C LYS A 74 -5.88 16.04 10.17
N ALA A 75 -6.30 15.26 9.17
CA ALA A 75 -7.72 15.11 8.84
C ALA A 75 -8.52 14.49 9.99
N GLN A 76 -7.95 13.49 10.67
CA GLN A 76 -8.52 12.89 11.87
C GLN A 76 -8.67 13.91 13.01
N GLU A 77 -7.67 14.77 13.24
CA GLU A 77 -7.72 15.83 14.26
C GLU A 77 -8.84 16.83 13.97
N VAL A 78 -8.90 17.36 12.74
CA VAL A 78 -9.95 18.29 12.28
C VAL A 78 -11.34 17.69 12.46
N PHE A 79 -11.50 16.40 12.13
CA PHE A 79 -12.74 15.66 12.32
C PHE A 79 -13.15 15.56 13.80
N LEU A 80 -12.20 15.27 14.70
CA LEU A 80 -12.49 15.16 16.14
C LEU A 80 -12.80 16.52 16.78
N GLN A 81 -12.22 17.60 16.28
CA GLN A 81 -12.50 18.96 16.74
C GLN A 81 -13.84 19.51 16.22
N SER A 82 -14.54 18.77 15.36
CA SER A 82 -15.84 19.15 14.79
C SER A 82 -15.81 20.50 14.05
N GLU A 83 -14.68 20.86 13.43
CA GLU A 83 -14.56 22.07 12.60
C GLU A 83 -15.23 21.85 11.23
N ILE A 84 -16.58 21.88 11.21
CA ILE A 84 -17.44 21.46 10.08
C ILE A 84 -16.96 21.98 8.71
N LEU A 85 -16.51 23.23 8.63
CA LEU A 85 -16.10 23.87 7.37
C LEU A 85 -14.82 23.29 6.75
N GLN A 86 -13.97 22.64 7.55
CA GLN A 86 -12.66 22.15 7.10
C GLN A 86 -12.59 20.62 6.93
N ILE A 87 -13.56 19.89 7.48
CA ILE A 87 -13.55 18.41 7.48
C ILE A 87 -13.47 17.84 6.06
N ASP A 88 -14.30 18.34 5.15
CA ASP A 88 -14.34 17.85 3.77
C ASP A 88 -13.01 18.10 3.04
N SER A 89 -12.41 19.29 3.20
CA SER A 89 -11.12 19.61 2.59
C SER A 89 -10.00 18.71 3.12
N ALA A 90 -9.97 18.47 4.43
CA ALA A 90 -8.91 17.67 5.05
C ALA A 90 -8.97 16.20 4.60
N TRP A 91 -10.15 15.60 4.49
CA TRP A 91 -10.28 14.24 3.94
C TRP A 91 -10.05 14.20 2.42
N GLN A 92 -10.39 15.27 1.69
CA GLN A 92 -10.07 15.41 0.26
C GLN A 92 -8.55 15.37 0.01
N ASP A 93 -7.76 16.00 0.87
CA ASP A 93 -6.31 15.97 0.77
C ASP A 93 -5.76 14.53 0.90
N VAL A 94 -6.34 13.72 1.80
CA VAL A 94 -5.96 12.29 1.95
C VAL A 94 -6.32 11.49 0.70
N VAL A 95 -7.55 11.59 0.19
CA VAL A 95 -7.93 10.84 -1.03
C VAL A 95 -7.20 11.32 -2.27
N GLY A 96 -6.62 12.52 -2.25
CA GLY A 96 -5.68 13.01 -3.25
C GLY A 96 -4.43 12.14 -3.42
N PHE A 97 -4.14 11.23 -2.48
CA PHE A 97 -3.05 10.26 -2.59
C PHE A 97 -3.41 8.98 -3.37
N SER A 98 -4.70 8.70 -3.61
CA SER A 98 -5.20 7.42 -4.17
C SER A 98 -4.38 6.87 -5.34
N TYR A 99 -4.05 7.71 -6.32
CA TYR A 99 -3.37 7.25 -7.54
C TYR A 99 -1.90 7.72 -7.65
N LYS A 100 -1.35 8.31 -6.58
CA LYS A 100 0.03 8.81 -6.56
C LYS A 100 1.07 7.69 -6.50
N ALA A 101 0.72 6.57 -5.87
CA ALA A 101 1.65 5.45 -5.69
C ALA A 101 0.90 4.11 -5.61
N ASP A 102 1.65 3.01 -5.67
CA ASP A 102 1.15 1.65 -5.44
C ASP A 102 1.23 1.35 -3.94
N TRP A 103 0.21 1.81 -3.20
CA TRP A 103 0.16 1.79 -1.75
C TRP A 103 0.12 0.37 -1.18
N ALA A 104 0.84 0.14 -0.07
CA ALA A 104 0.69 -1.06 0.72
C ALA A 104 -0.65 -1.04 1.48
N GLN A 105 -1.01 -2.18 2.08
CA GLN A 105 -2.36 -2.38 2.63
C GLN A 105 -2.73 -1.33 3.68
N ALA A 106 -1.83 -0.99 4.60
CA ALA A 106 -2.12 -0.04 5.67
C ALA A 106 -2.45 1.37 5.12
N GLU A 107 -1.70 1.82 4.11
CA GLU A 107 -1.90 3.10 3.44
C GLU A 107 -3.18 3.11 2.59
N ARG A 108 -3.50 2.00 1.92
CA ARG A 108 -4.79 1.87 1.22
C ARG A 108 -5.97 1.94 2.18
N GLU A 109 -5.88 1.28 3.33
CA GLU A 109 -6.89 1.35 4.38
C GLU A 109 -7.09 2.80 4.87
N MET A 110 -6.02 3.60 5.03
CA MET A 110 -6.12 5.03 5.37
C MET A 110 -6.90 5.83 4.31
N ILE A 111 -6.54 5.65 3.03
CA ILE A 111 -7.21 6.33 1.91
C ILE A 111 -8.69 5.93 1.83
N GLN A 112 -8.99 4.67 2.10
CA GLN A 112 -10.35 4.17 2.07
C GLN A 112 -11.20 4.67 3.23
N ILE A 113 -10.63 4.75 4.44
CA ILE A 113 -11.26 5.42 5.58
C ILE A 113 -11.60 6.86 5.22
N ALA A 114 -10.71 7.58 4.51
CA ALA A 114 -10.97 8.95 4.09
C ALA A 114 -12.17 9.06 3.14
N TYR A 115 -12.29 8.16 2.15
CA TYR A 115 -13.49 8.11 1.30
C TYR A 115 -14.78 7.86 2.10
N LEU A 116 -14.73 6.92 3.06
CA LEU A 116 -15.89 6.61 3.90
C LEU A 116 -16.26 7.78 4.83
N ARG A 117 -15.27 8.54 5.32
CA ARG A 117 -15.52 9.76 6.10
C ARG A 117 -16.13 10.87 5.26
N LEU A 118 -15.65 11.08 4.03
CA LEU A 118 -16.29 11.99 3.07
C LEU A 118 -17.74 11.59 2.78
N ALA A 119 -18.01 10.29 2.64
CA ALA A 119 -19.37 9.80 2.46
C ALA A 119 -20.26 10.08 3.68
N GLN A 120 -19.71 9.92 4.89
CA GLN A 120 -20.40 10.16 6.15
C GLN A 120 -20.72 11.64 6.39
N THR A 121 -19.83 12.56 5.99
CA THR A 121 -20.00 14.00 6.22
C THR A 121 -20.69 14.72 5.07
N ALA A 122 -20.88 14.05 3.93
CA ALA A 122 -21.57 14.61 2.78
C ALA A 122 -23.01 15.03 3.12
N THR A 123 -23.38 16.23 2.70
CA THR A 123 -24.69 16.84 2.98
C THR A 123 -25.84 16.29 2.13
N ASN A 124 -25.54 15.55 1.06
CA ASN A 124 -26.56 14.98 0.18
C ASN A 124 -26.22 13.57 -0.25
N THR A 125 -27.28 12.81 -0.57
CA THR A 125 -27.21 11.39 -0.92
C THR A 125 -26.40 11.12 -2.18
N ALA A 126 -26.40 12.04 -3.15
CA ALA A 126 -25.64 11.91 -4.38
C ALA A 126 -24.12 11.94 -4.13
N LYS A 127 -23.64 12.87 -3.28
CA LYS A 127 -22.24 12.94 -2.87
C LYS A 127 -21.86 11.73 -2.02
N THR A 128 -22.70 11.35 -1.06
CA THR A 128 -22.49 10.12 -0.27
C THR A 128 -22.29 8.92 -1.19
N HIS A 129 -23.21 8.69 -2.13
CA HIS A 129 -23.11 7.60 -3.10
C HIS A 129 -21.84 7.69 -3.94
N SER A 130 -21.50 8.88 -4.45
CA SER A 130 -20.28 9.09 -5.25
C SER A 130 -19.00 8.75 -4.47
N TYR A 131 -18.91 9.08 -3.18
CA TYR A 131 -17.74 8.76 -2.37
C TYR A 131 -17.68 7.27 -1.99
N LEU A 132 -18.82 6.63 -1.72
CA LEU A 132 -18.87 5.18 -1.48
C LEU A 132 -18.48 4.40 -2.73
N LEU A 133 -18.98 4.81 -3.90
CA LEU A 133 -18.58 4.25 -5.17
C LEU A 133 -17.08 4.43 -5.39
N ALA A 134 -16.53 5.64 -5.18
CA ALA A 134 -15.09 5.88 -5.28
C ALA A 134 -14.26 5.00 -4.34
N ALA A 135 -14.73 4.74 -3.11
CA ALA A 135 -14.07 3.82 -2.18
C ALA A 135 -13.98 2.39 -2.73
N ILE A 136 -15.09 1.87 -3.28
CA ILE A 136 -15.17 0.53 -3.91
C ILE A 136 -14.28 0.46 -5.15
N GLN A 137 -14.29 1.52 -5.97
CA GLN A 137 -13.45 1.63 -7.14
C GLN A 137 -11.96 1.76 -6.78
N PHE A 138 -11.62 2.28 -5.59
CA PHE A 138 -10.24 2.34 -5.15
C PHE A 138 -9.74 0.96 -4.69
N ASP A 139 -10.41 0.33 -3.72
CA ASP A 139 -10.04 -1.01 -3.23
C ASP A 139 -11.29 -1.76 -2.70
N SER A 140 -11.86 -2.66 -3.50
CA SER A 140 -13.05 -3.41 -3.10
C SER A 140 -12.77 -4.54 -2.11
N THR A 141 -11.51 -4.85 -1.81
CA THR A 141 -11.15 -5.94 -0.88
C THR A 141 -11.36 -5.55 0.58
N PHE A 142 -11.48 -4.25 0.86
CA PHE A 142 -11.69 -3.73 2.20
C PHE A 142 -13.17 -3.71 2.57
N ALA A 143 -13.46 -4.26 3.75
CA ALA A 143 -14.77 -4.17 4.38
C ALA A 143 -14.76 -3.05 5.45
N PRO A 144 -15.70 -2.09 5.40
CA PRO A 144 -15.82 -1.05 6.43
C PRO A 144 -15.99 -1.62 7.85
N ASP A 145 -15.25 -1.07 8.82
CA ASP A 145 -15.34 -1.48 10.23
C ASP A 145 -16.62 -0.91 10.89
N SER A 146 -17.47 -1.81 11.39
CA SER A 146 -18.74 -1.46 12.05
C SER A 146 -18.61 -0.68 13.35
N ARG A 147 -17.41 -0.62 13.93
CA ARG A 147 -17.11 0.20 15.11
C ARG A 147 -16.77 1.64 14.76
N LEU A 148 -16.35 1.90 13.52
CA LEU A 148 -15.89 3.22 13.07
C LEU A 148 -16.95 3.97 12.25
N PHE A 149 -17.84 3.23 11.58
CA PHE A 149 -18.84 3.77 10.68
C PHE A 149 -20.25 3.36 11.09
N PRO A 150 -21.25 4.25 10.94
CA PRO A 150 -22.62 3.95 11.32
C PRO A 150 -23.27 2.95 10.34
N PRO A 151 -24.27 2.15 10.78
CA PRO A 151 -24.91 1.14 9.94
C PRO A 151 -25.39 1.62 8.56
N PRO A 152 -26.01 2.82 8.40
CA PRO A 152 -26.47 3.29 7.10
C PRO A 152 -25.36 3.39 6.05
N ILE A 153 -24.14 3.79 6.45
CA ILE A 153 -22.99 3.89 5.54
C ILE A 153 -22.53 2.51 5.09
N ILE A 154 -22.52 1.55 6.02
CA ILE A 154 -22.07 0.17 5.76
C ILE A 154 -23.06 -0.56 4.86
N GLU A 155 -24.36 -0.40 5.10
CA GLU A 155 -25.42 -0.99 4.29
C GLU A 155 -25.40 -0.44 2.86
N GLN A 156 -25.26 0.89 2.71
CA GLN A 156 -25.11 1.50 1.39
C GLN A 156 -23.85 1.02 0.67
N TYR A 157 -22.71 0.95 1.36
CA TYR A 157 -21.47 0.42 0.78
C TYR A 157 -21.65 -1.01 0.27
N LYS A 158 -22.24 -1.90 1.08
CA LYS A 158 -22.50 -3.29 0.70
C LYS A 158 -23.46 -3.39 -0.49
N SER A 159 -24.51 -2.56 -0.50
CA SER A 159 -25.48 -2.50 -1.60
C SER A 159 -24.82 -2.08 -2.92
N ILE A 160 -24.01 -1.01 -2.89
CA ILE A 160 -23.27 -0.56 -4.07
C ILE A 160 -22.29 -1.64 -4.52
N LEU A 161 -21.51 -2.21 -3.59
CA LEU A 161 -20.54 -3.26 -3.91
C LEU A 161 -21.18 -4.48 -4.59
N HIS A 162 -22.39 -4.87 -4.14
CA HIS A 162 -23.14 -5.98 -4.71
C HIS A 162 -23.67 -5.69 -6.12
N ASN A 163 -24.10 -4.44 -6.36
CA ASN A 163 -24.69 -4.03 -7.63
C ASN A 163 -23.64 -3.59 -8.68
N GLU A 164 -22.41 -3.32 -8.25
CA GLU A 164 -21.35 -2.89 -9.15
C GLU A 164 -20.91 -4.02 -10.09
N THR A 165 -20.94 -3.73 -11.38
CA THR A 165 -20.55 -4.69 -12.41
C THR A 165 -19.03 -4.74 -12.54
N LEU A 166 -18.50 -5.95 -12.52
CA LEU A 166 -17.08 -6.20 -12.75
C LEU A 166 -16.78 -6.25 -14.25
N VAL A 167 -15.67 -5.64 -14.65
CA VAL A 167 -15.12 -5.68 -15.99
C VAL A 167 -13.96 -6.67 -15.99
N PRO A 168 -14.01 -7.76 -16.78
CA PRO A 168 -12.91 -8.69 -16.89
C PRO A 168 -11.77 -8.07 -17.72
N ILE A 169 -10.54 -8.21 -17.24
CA ILE A 169 -9.33 -7.81 -17.94
C ILE A 169 -8.64 -9.07 -18.45
N ASP A 170 -8.44 -9.12 -19.76
CA ASP A 170 -7.65 -10.14 -20.42
C ASP A 170 -6.16 -9.94 -20.13
N THR A 171 -5.62 -10.81 -19.27
CA THR A 171 -4.22 -10.75 -18.83
C THR A 171 -3.25 -11.35 -19.84
N SER A 172 -3.72 -12.08 -20.86
CA SER A 172 -2.86 -12.69 -21.88
C SER A 172 -2.06 -11.64 -22.68
N LYS A 173 -2.59 -10.41 -22.76
CA LYS A 173 -1.93 -9.23 -23.35
C LYS A 173 -0.69 -8.76 -22.58
N PHE A 174 -0.50 -9.23 -21.35
CA PHE A 174 0.61 -8.86 -20.46
C PHE A 174 1.56 -10.03 -20.17
N SER A 175 1.64 -11.02 -21.05
CA SER A 175 2.43 -12.26 -20.88
C SER A 175 3.93 -12.06 -20.59
N GLU A 176 4.48 -10.88 -20.86
CA GLU A 176 5.88 -10.50 -20.57
C GLU A 176 6.11 -9.96 -19.14
N PHE A 177 5.03 -9.74 -18.40
CA PHE A 177 5.03 -9.26 -17.02
C PHE A 177 4.65 -10.39 -16.08
N THR A 178 5.23 -10.39 -14.87
CA THR A 178 4.93 -11.40 -13.85
C THR A 178 3.88 -10.90 -12.86
N ILE A 179 3.87 -9.60 -12.62
CA ILE A 179 3.01 -8.97 -11.61
C ILE A 179 2.31 -7.76 -12.22
N MET A 180 1.03 -7.62 -11.90
CA MET A 180 0.28 -6.39 -12.06
C MET A 180 -0.13 -5.87 -10.69
N LEU A 181 0.20 -4.62 -10.40
CA LEU A 181 -0.33 -3.90 -9.24
C LEU A 181 -1.48 -3.01 -9.70
N ILE A 182 -2.63 -3.10 -9.03
CA ILE A 182 -3.78 -2.23 -9.24
C ILE A 182 -4.03 -1.48 -7.94
N ASN A 183 -3.76 -0.17 -7.94
CA ASN A 183 -3.75 0.67 -6.75
C ASN A 183 -2.87 0.09 -5.61
N GLY A 184 -1.84 -0.69 -5.95
CA GLY A 184 -1.01 -1.43 -4.99
C GLY A 184 -1.50 -2.82 -4.56
N VAL A 185 -2.67 -3.27 -5.01
CA VAL A 185 -3.13 -4.67 -4.86
C VAL A 185 -2.40 -5.54 -5.88
N ARG A 186 -1.77 -6.63 -5.41
CA ARG A 186 -0.93 -7.49 -6.22
C ARG A 186 -1.74 -8.59 -6.90
N PHE A 187 -1.59 -8.68 -8.22
CA PHE A 187 -2.12 -9.75 -9.05
C PHE A 187 -0.97 -10.47 -9.76
N ASN A 188 -1.00 -11.80 -9.73
CA ASN A 188 -0.05 -12.61 -10.47
C ASN A 188 -0.55 -12.78 -11.91
N LEU A 189 0.32 -12.57 -12.89
CA LEU A 189 0.00 -12.71 -14.31
C LEU A 189 0.46 -14.05 -14.90
N THR A 190 1.10 -14.90 -14.09
CA THR A 190 1.75 -16.13 -14.57
C THR A 190 0.81 -17.17 -15.17
N ASP A 191 -0.45 -17.16 -14.75
CA ASP A 191 -1.50 -18.13 -15.06
C ASP A 191 -2.44 -17.65 -16.19
N ASN A 192 -2.28 -16.41 -16.66
CA ASN A 192 -3.19 -15.76 -17.62
C ASN A 192 -4.67 -15.78 -17.18
N SER A 193 -4.93 -15.86 -15.87
CA SER A 193 -6.29 -15.78 -15.35
C SER A 193 -6.84 -14.37 -15.58
N PRO A 194 -8.09 -14.22 -16.05
CA PRO A 194 -8.70 -12.90 -16.20
C PRO A 194 -8.88 -12.25 -14.83
N ILE A 195 -8.66 -10.94 -14.76
CA ILE A 195 -8.81 -10.16 -13.52
C ILE A 195 -10.06 -9.32 -13.63
N SER A 196 -11.01 -9.55 -12.73
CA SER A 196 -12.29 -8.83 -12.69
C SER A 196 -12.19 -7.61 -11.80
N LEU A 197 -12.40 -6.41 -12.34
CA LEU A 197 -12.31 -5.15 -11.59
C LEU A 197 -13.59 -4.35 -11.66
N HIS A 198 -13.89 -3.60 -10.60
CA HIS A 198 -14.87 -2.53 -10.66
C HIS A 198 -14.41 -1.43 -11.62
N ARG A 199 -15.38 -0.73 -12.20
CA ARG A 199 -15.18 0.41 -13.10
C ARG A 199 -14.48 1.57 -12.40
N GLY A 200 -14.10 2.59 -13.15
CA GLY A 200 -13.53 3.82 -12.61
C GLY A 200 -12.02 3.91 -12.75
N THR A 201 -11.42 4.86 -12.06
CA THR A 201 -10.00 5.18 -12.21
C THR A 201 -9.14 4.18 -11.43
N LYS A 202 -8.10 3.66 -12.08
CA LYS A 202 -7.14 2.74 -11.49
C LYS A 202 -5.72 3.18 -11.85
N ARG A 203 -4.83 3.14 -10.86
CA ARG A 203 -3.38 3.13 -11.10
C ARG A 203 -2.98 1.69 -11.37
N ILE A 204 -2.32 1.44 -12.49
CA ILE A 204 -1.90 0.11 -12.90
C ILE A 204 -0.41 0.13 -13.15
N THR A 205 0.32 -0.71 -12.44
CA THR A 205 1.77 -0.88 -12.57
C THR A 205 2.09 -2.31 -12.97
N LEU A 206 2.69 -2.48 -14.13
CA LEU A 206 3.18 -3.78 -14.58
C LEU A 206 4.65 -3.94 -14.19
N ILE A 207 4.99 -5.10 -13.63
CA ILE A 207 6.35 -5.44 -13.19
C ILE A 207 6.78 -6.71 -13.92
N SER A 208 7.98 -6.66 -14.46
CA SER A 208 8.63 -7.75 -15.17
C SER A 208 10.02 -7.99 -14.57
N PRO A 209 10.51 -9.23 -14.57
CA PRO A 209 11.89 -9.50 -14.17
C PRO A 209 12.93 -9.05 -15.21
N THR A 210 12.48 -8.61 -16.40
CA THR A 210 13.35 -8.21 -17.54
C THR A 210 13.25 -6.72 -17.89
N TYR A 211 12.07 -6.12 -17.73
CA TYR A 211 11.78 -4.73 -18.12
C TYR A 211 11.59 -3.81 -16.92
N GLU A 212 11.86 -2.51 -17.10
CA GLU A 212 11.51 -1.48 -16.11
C GLU A 212 10.00 -1.46 -15.84
N PRO A 213 9.56 -1.23 -14.59
CA PRO A 213 8.14 -1.12 -14.27
C PRO A 213 7.44 -0.04 -15.10
N VAL A 214 6.23 -0.34 -15.57
CA VAL A 214 5.42 0.60 -16.35
C VAL A 214 4.15 0.92 -15.59
N THR A 215 3.98 2.18 -15.22
CA THR A 215 2.77 2.66 -14.55
C THR A 215 1.92 3.55 -15.45
N ARG A 216 0.60 3.35 -15.43
CA ARG A 216 -0.38 4.30 -15.97
C ARG A 216 -1.56 4.45 -15.04
N ILE A 217 -2.26 5.57 -15.18
CA ILE A 217 -3.58 5.78 -14.57
C ILE A 217 -4.60 5.66 -15.69
N LEU A 218 -5.51 4.71 -15.57
CA LEU A 218 -6.52 4.40 -16.58
C LEU A 218 -7.92 4.50 -15.97
N LYS A 219 -8.89 4.95 -16.77
CA LYS A 219 -10.31 4.88 -16.41
C LYS A 219 -10.91 3.65 -17.09
N ILE A 220 -11.40 2.71 -16.30
CA ILE A 220 -12.03 1.48 -16.77
C ILE A 220 -13.52 1.74 -16.96
N SER A 221 -14.03 1.48 -18.15
CA SER A 221 -15.46 1.55 -18.51
C SER A 221 -15.89 0.29 -19.28
N GLU A 222 -17.20 0.07 -19.47
CA GLU A 222 -17.72 -1.10 -20.24
C GLU A 222 -17.22 -1.12 -21.68
N HIS A 223 -17.18 0.04 -22.33
CA HIS A 223 -16.74 0.18 -23.72
C HIS A 223 -15.20 0.17 -23.83
N ASP A 224 -14.53 0.34 -22.70
CA ASP A 224 -13.08 0.41 -22.56
C ASP A 224 -12.45 -0.90 -22.09
N ALA A 225 -13.10 -2.06 -22.25
CA ALA A 225 -12.38 -3.34 -22.17
C ALA A 225 -11.17 -3.37 -23.14
N ASN A 226 -11.24 -2.55 -24.19
CA ASN A 226 -10.15 -2.27 -25.12
C ASN A 226 -9.19 -1.13 -24.69
N ALA A 227 -9.44 -0.38 -23.61
CA ALA A 227 -8.48 0.61 -23.11
C ALA A 227 -7.14 -0.02 -22.74
N PHE A 228 -7.17 -1.28 -22.29
CA PHE A 228 -5.96 -2.08 -22.09
C PHE A 228 -5.25 -2.47 -23.40
N ALA A 229 -5.94 -2.48 -24.55
CA ALA A 229 -5.31 -2.70 -25.85
C ALA A 229 -4.39 -1.52 -26.24
N PHE A 230 -4.63 -0.32 -25.70
CA PHE A 230 -3.75 0.84 -25.87
C PHE A 230 -2.62 0.90 -24.83
N PHE A 231 -2.66 0.04 -23.80
CA PHE A 231 -1.54 -0.13 -22.89
C PHE A 231 -0.46 -0.95 -23.62
N GLN A 232 0.32 -0.29 -24.47
CA GLN A 232 1.54 -0.83 -25.06
C GLN A 232 2.72 -0.33 -24.21
N PRO A 233 3.20 -1.13 -23.23
CA PRO A 233 4.29 -0.70 -22.39
C PRO A 233 5.54 -0.51 -23.25
N GLN A 234 6.15 0.68 -23.18
CA GLN A 234 7.45 0.90 -23.81
C GLN A 234 8.47 -0.01 -23.13
N LYS A 235 8.95 -1.02 -23.86
CA LYS A 235 9.87 -2.04 -23.35
C LYS A 235 11.26 -1.44 -23.17
N LYS A 236 11.53 -0.93 -21.97
CA LYS A 236 12.88 -0.51 -21.59
C LYS A 236 13.49 -1.57 -20.69
N LEU A 237 14.64 -2.10 -21.10
CA LEU A 237 15.37 -3.10 -20.32
C LEU A 237 15.80 -2.51 -18.97
N LEU A 238 15.79 -3.34 -17.94
CA LEU A 238 16.29 -2.96 -16.62
C LEU A 238 17.74 -2.49 -16.71
N LYS A 239 18.04 -1.30 -16.17
CA LYS A 239 19.42 -0.76 -16.11
C LYS A 239 20.39 -1.72 -15.41
N ILE A 240 19.91 -2.49 -14.44
CA ILE A 240 20.71 -3.50 -13.74
C ILE A 240 21.14 -4.62 -14.70
N ALA A 241 20.29 -5.01 -15.65
CA ALA A 241 20.65 -5.97 -16.70
C ALA A 241 21.71 -5.43 -17.67
N GLN A 242 21.91 -4.11 -17.73
CA GLN A 242 22.95 -3.47 -18.55
C GLN A 242 24.30 -3.36 -17.81
N SER A 243 24.30 -3.53 -16.49
CA SER A 243 25.50 -3.45 -15.65
C SER A 243 26.21 -4.81 -15.59
N LYS A 244 27.35 -4.95 -16.31
CA LYS A 244 28.24 -6.13 -16.22
C LYS A 244 28.72 -6.44 -14.79
N LYS A 245 28.60 -5.50 -13.84
CA LYS A 245 29.17 -5.60 -12.48
C LYS A 245 28.26 -6.29 -11.45
N MET A 246 26.97 -6.50 -11.73
CA MET A 246 26.03 -7.15 -10.79
C MET A 246 25.63 -8.58 -11.20
N ALA A 247 26.21 -9.09 -12.29
CA ALA A 247 26.20 -10.53 -12.53
C ALA A 247 27.13 -11.19 -11.51
N SER A 248 26.64 -11.44 -10.28
CA SER A 248 27.19 -12.54 -9.49
C SER A 248 27.21 -13.75 -10.42
N PRO A 249 28.33 -14.47 -10.56
CA PRO A 249 28.39 -15.62 -11.45
C PRO A 249 27.25 -16.53 -11.07
N ILE A 250 26.26 -16.62 -11.96
CA ILE A 250 25.16 -17.57 -11.85
C ILE A 250 25.88 -18.90 -11.76
N SER A 251 25.83 -19.54 -10.59
CA SER A 251 26.25 -20.93 -10.46
C SER A 251 25.34 -21.71 -11.42
N TYR A 252 25.86 -21.96 -12.62
CA TYR A 252 25.18 -22.72 -13.64
C TYR A 252 24.84 -24.08 -13.03
N ILE A 253 23.56 -24.33 -12.76
CA ILE A 253 23.09 -25.64 -12.31
C ILE A 253 22.99 -26.48 -13.59
N PRO A 254 23.91 -27.42 -13.84
CA PRO A 254 23.92 -28.20 -15.06
C PRO A 254 22.88 -29.31 -14.92
N ASN A 255 21.61 -29.01 -15.25
CA ASN A 255 20.53 -29.92 -15.67
C ASN A 255 19.16 -29.35 -15.30
N ALA A 256 18.65 -28.38 -16.07
CA ALA A 256 17.25 -27.98 -15.97
C ALA A 256 16.28 -29.13 -16.31
N ALA A 257 16.68 -30.06 -17.18
CA ALA A 257 15.87 -31.22 -17.58
C ALA A 257 15.62 -32.23 -16.44
N ALA A 258 16.48 -32.29 -15.41
CA ALA A 258 16.27 -33.16 -14.25
C ALA A 258 15.26 -32.57 -13.24
N LEU A 259 15.09 -31.24 -13.26
CA LEU A 259 14.18 -30.52 -12.35
C LEU A 259 12.72 -30.62 -12.80
N GLU A 260 12.43 -30.76 -14.11
CA GLU A 260 11.06 -30.95 -14.62
C GLU A 260 10.41 -32.25 -14.14
N THR A 261 11.20 -33.29 -13.84
CA THR A 261 10.68 -34.57 -13.34
C THR A 261 10.47 -34.63 -11.82
N GLN A 262 10.99 -33.67 -11.05
CA GLN A 262 11.03 -33.74 -9.58
C GLN A 262 9.99 -32.88 -8.84
N TYR A 263 9.22 -32.04 -9.54
CA TYR A 263 8.30 -31.09 -8.90
C TYR A 263 6.87 -31.12 -9.48
N PRO A 264 6.09 -32.20 -9.29
CA PRO A 264 4.64 -32.07 -9.26
C PRO A 264 4.21 -31.69 -7.82
N ALA A 265 3.47 -30.58 -7.70
CA ALA A 265 2.77 -30.13 -6.48
C ALA A 265 3.64 -29.61 -5.32
N ILE A 266 4.16 -28.38 -5.46
CA ILE A 266 4.33 -27.48 -4.30
C ILE A 266 3.31 -26.36 -4.44
N GLU A 267 2.04 -26.70 -4.25
CA GLU A 267 0.99 -25.72 -4.03
C GLU A 267 0.78 -25.48 -2.54
N GLN A 268 0.80 -24.18 -2.20
CA GLN A 268 0.14 -23.56 -1.06
C GLN A 268 0.60 -23.96 0.36
N LYS A 269 1.72 -23.37 0.78
CA LYS A 269 1.87 -22.94 2.18
C LYS A 269 2.70 -21.66 2.27
N VAL A 270 2.27 -20.61 1.57
CA VAL A 270 2.85 -19.27 1.76
C VAL A 270 2.23 -18.68 3.02
N LEU A 271 3.11 -18.39 3.99
CA LEU A 271 2.81 -17.74 5.26
C LEU A 271 1.90 -16.51 5.07
N THR A 272 0.67 -16.60 5.57
CA THR A 272 -0.08 -15.43 6.02
C THR A 272 0.52 -14.98 7.36
N SER A 273 1.66 -14.27 7.32
CA SER A 273 2.04 -13.48 8.49
C SER A 273 1.06 -12.31 8.55
N GLU A 274 0.07 -12.39 9.43
CA GLU A 274 -0.79 -11.25 9.76
C GLU A 274 0.11 -10.10 10.24
N THR A 275 0.37 -9.14 9.37
CA THR A 275 0.86 -7.83 9.77
C THR A 275 -0.25 -7.19 10.61
N LYS A 276 -0.19 -7.38 11.93
CA LYS A 276 -1.11 -6.75 12.88
C LYS A 276 -1.00 -5.25 12.76
N VAL A 277 -1.94 -4.67 12.04
CA VAL A 277 -1.99 -3.24 11.71
C VAL A 277 -2.05 -2.41 13.00
N PHE A 278 -1.11 -1.48 13.17
CA PHE A 278 -0.84 -0.81 14.46
C PHE A 278 -2.04 -0.02 15.00
N TYR A 279 -2.83 0.60 14.13
CA TYR A 279 -4.01 1.40 14.52
C TYR A 279 -5.22 0.55 14.98
N LYS A 280 -5.21 -0.78 14.75
CA LYS A 280 -6.26 -1.69 15.26
C LYS A 280 -6.07 -2.02 16.75
N LYS A 281 -4.96 -1.61 17.36
CA LYS A 281 -4.73 -1.81 18.80
C LYS A 281 -5.52 -0.76 19.61
N PRO A 282 -6.31 -1.15 20.63
CA PRO A 282 -7.03 -0.20 21.49
C PRO A 282 -6.11 0.86 22.13
N LYS A 283 -4.85 0.49 22.41
CA LYS A 283 -3.84 1.38 22.97
C LYS A 283 -3.47 2.56 22.04
N PHE A 284 -3.61 2.39 20.72
CA PHE A 284 -3.36 3.47 19.76
C PHE A 284 -4.41 4.58 19.91
N TRP A 285 -5.69 4.21 20.00
CA TRP A 285 -6.80 5.16 20.17
C TRP A 285 -6.75 5.85 21.54
N LEU A 286 -6.31 5.16 22.58
CA LEU A 286 -6.03 5.77 23.89
C LEU A 286 -4.90 6.80 23.81
N GLY A 287 -3.80 6.49 23.10
CA GLY A 287 -2.70 7.43 22.90
C GLY A 287 -3.12 8.67 22.11
N ALA A 288 -3.87 8.47 21.03
CA ALA A 288 -4.40 9.57 20.21
C ALA A 288 -5.33 10.48 21.04
N ALA A 289 -6.30 9.91 21.76
CA ALA A 289 -7.23 10.68 22.59
C ALA A 289 -6.52 11.48 23.70
N LEU A 290 -5.45 10.94 24.28
CA LEU A 290 -4.68 11.61 25.34
C LEU A 290 -3.89 12.80 24.78
N VAL A 291 -3.26 12.65 23.61
CA VAL A 291 -2.58 13.75 22.92
C VAL A 291 -3.57 14.85 22.53
N THR A 292 -4.72 14.49 21.96
CA THR A 292 -5.76 15.48 21.61
C THR A 292 -6.29 16.19 22.86
N GLY A 293 -6.49 15.47 23.97
CA GLY A 293 -6.91 16.07 25.24
C GLY A 293 -5.90 17.07 25.80
N ILE A 294 -4.59 16.78 25.72
CA ILE A 294 -3.53 17.70 26.14
C ILE A 294 -3.51 18.96 25.26
N ILE A 295 -3.65 18.81 23.94
CA ILE A 295 -3.64 19.96 23.01
C ILE A 295 -4.84 20.88 23.27
N VAL A 296 -6.04 20.30 23.45
CA VAL A 296 -7.26 21.08 23.75
C VAL A 296 -7.12 21.79 25.10
N ALA A 297 -6.61 21.11 26.13
CA ALA A 297 -6.38 21.71 27.44
C ALA A 297 -5.35 22.87 27.38
N ALA A 298 -4.26 22.70 26.61
CA ALA A 298 -3.24 23.73 26.42
C ALA A 298 -3.79 24.95 25.67
N LYS A 299 -4.62 24.75 24.64
CA LYS A 299 -5.26 25.82 23.87
C LYS A 299 -6.26 26.60 24.73
N ASN A 300 -7.08 25.90 25.53
CA ASN A 300 -8.01 26.53 26.48
C ASN A 300 -7.26 27.34 27.55
N TRP A 301 -6.15 26.82 28.07
CA TRP A 301 -5.30 27.51 29.05
C TRP A 301 -4.65 28.78 28.47
N GLN A 302 -4.27 28.78 27.19
CA GLN A 302 -3.73 29.97 26.52
C GLN A 302 -4.81 31.04 26.31
N ASN A 303 -6.03 30.64 25.94
CA ASN A 303 -7.15 31.56 25.77
C ASN A 303 -7.56 32.22 27.10
N ASP A 304 -7.59 31.46 28.21
CA ASP A 304 -7.86 32.00 29.56
C ASP A 304 -6.84 33.06 30.01
N LYS A 305 -5.61 33.00 29.49
CA LYS A 305 -4.57 34.00 29.77
C LYS A 305 -4.69 35.28 28.95
N GLN A 306 -5.37 35.25 27.80
CA GLN A 306 -5.53 36.43 26.94
C GLN A 306 -6.73 37.31 27.35
N GLU A 307 -7.72 36.79 28.08
CA GLU A 307 -8.92 37.57 28.48
C GLU A 307 -8.77 38.45 29.73
N ARG A 308 -7.60 38.49 30.39
CA ARG A 308 -7.39 39.37 31.55
C ARG A 308 -6.47 40.55 31.24
N SER A 309 -6.87 41.38 30.28
CA SER A 309 -6.38 42.77 30.26
C SER A 309 -7.22 43.56 31.27
N PRO A 310 -6.65 44.11 32.35
CA PRO A 310 -7.42 44.87 33.32
C PRO A 310 -7.98 46.12 32.64
N THR A 311 -9.31 46.17 32.48
CA THR A 311 -10.03 47.41 32.13
C THR A 311 -10.07 48.33 33.34
N HIS A 312 -8.90 48.77 33.83
CA HIS A 312 -8.85 49.96 34.67
C HIS A 312 -8.73 51.17 33.76
N ARG A 313 -9.88 51.82 33.57
CA ARG A 313 -10.00 53.17 33.04
C ARG A 313 -9.38 54.09 34.10
N GLU A 314 -8.14 54.53 33.89
CA GLU A 314 -7.59 55.63 34.68
C GLU A 314 -8.33 56.92 34.30
N GLY A 315 -9.01 57.49 35.29
CA GLY A 315 -9.68 58.79 35.16
C GLY A 315 -10.93 58.84 36.02
N PHE A 316 -10.75 59.14 37.31
CA PHE A 316 -11.41 60.22 38.07
C PHE A 316 -10.76 60.34 39.45
#